data_AF-A0A328A1K2-F1
#
_entry.id   AF-A0A328A1K2-F1
#
_cell.length_a   1.000
_cell.length_b   1.000
_cell.length_c   1.000
_cell.angle_alpha   90.00
_cell.angle_beta   90.00
_cell.angle_gamma   90.00
#
_symmetry.space_group_name_H-M   'P 1'
#
loop_
_entity.id
_entity.type
_entity.pdbx_description
1 polymer ?
#
loop_
_entity_poly.entity_id
_entity_poly.type
_entity_poly.pdbx_seq_one_letter_code
_entity_poly.pdbx_strand_id
1 'polypeptide(L)'
;MNKITVVGLGNYGLDELPFGIYRFLNKADKVYVRTMHHPVVEDLEEIEWISFDEVYEENDDFSNVYEEIVSRLKMLAETDDVIYAVPGHPMVAESTTELLVADNTLNIEILGGKSFIDDLFQAVQFDPNNGFQMLDGTLLDASSINPRNGLIVTQVYDQLIASDVKVSLLELYPSEHNVAIVTGARGEDADVIWRPLYEMDHDFALSNLTSLFVPPLNDEQLSGDFEYFTAVMDTLVGENGCPWDKEQTHQSLKRYLLEETYELFEAIDNDDIDNIIEELGDILLQVVFHSAIAKKDYMFDAREVVKSITDKMIRRHPHVFGDESISTVDELHDVWKDAKAKEGKQERTVKREKIFADIFLKLYDLNKIQNVSLKDALKEIEGGIDETR
;
A
#
# COMPACT_ATOMS: atom_id res chain seq x y z
N MET A 1 29.75 -26.01 6.30
CA MET A 1 30.10 -24.62 5.97
C MET A 1 30.59 -23.94 7.22
N ASN A 2 31.66 -23.17 7.08
CA ASN A 2 32.16 -22.30 8.12
C ASN A 2 31.23 -21.10 8.31
N LYS A 3 31.53 -20.28 9.31
CA LYS A 3 30.68 -19.15 9.70
C LYS A 3 30.94 -17.96 8.79
N ILE A 4 29.89 -17.27 8.38
CA ILE A 4 29.97 -15.95 7.75
C ILE A 4 29.50 -14.92 8.77
N THR A 5 30.40 -14.03 9.16
CA THR A 5 30.09 -12.91 10.06
C THR A 5 29.91 -11.66 9.22
N VAL A 6 28.67 -11.16 9.14
CA VAL A 6 28.36 -9.91 8.45
C VAL A 6 28.46 -8.75 9.45
N VAL A 7 29.24 -7.72 9.12
CA VAL A 7 29.59 -6.62 10.02
C VAL A 7 29.15 -5.28 9.42
N GLY A 8 28.39 -4.51 10.18
CA GLY A 8 28.04 -3.14 9.80
C GLY A 8 29.15 -2.16 10.13
N LEU A 9 29.62 -1.43 9.12
CA LEU A 9 30.61 -0.36 9.31
C LEU A 9 29.98 0.96 9.78
N GLY A 10 28.64 1.05 9.80
CA GLY A 10 27.95 2.33 9.94
C GLY A 10 27.96 3.14 8.64
N ASN A 11 27.43 4.36 8.66
CA ASN A 11 27.35 5.17 7.44
C ASN A 11 28.57 6.07 7.21
N TYR A 12 29.45 6.20 8.21
CA TYR A 12 30.49 7.24 8.27
C TYR A 12 31.83 6.67 8.77
N GLY A 13 32.67 7.51 9.38
CA GLY A 13 34.01 7.13 9.86
C GLY A 13 34.05 6.43 11.21
N LEU A 14 35.27 6.18 11.66
CA LEU A 14 35.57 5.40 12.88
C LEU A 14 34.90 5.91 14.16
N ASP A 15 34.62 7.21 14.27
CA ASP A 15 33.99 7.81 15.46
C ASP A 15 32.60 7.23 15.75
N GLU A 16 31.90 6.73 14.72
CA GLU A 16 30.56 6.17 14.85
C GLU A 16 30.55 4.63 14.80
N LEU A 17 31.71 4.02 14.56
CA LEU A 17 31.85 2.57 14.57
C LEU A 17 31.68 2.07 16.03
N PRO A 18 30.69 1.21 16.31
CA PRO A 18 30.50 0.70 17.67
C PRO A 18 31.79 0.07 18.20
N PHE A 19 32.21 0.47 19.40
CA PHE A 19 33.51 0.05 19.95
C PHE A 19 33.71 -1.48 20.01
N GLY A 20 32.62 -2.23 20.16
CA GLY A 20 32.64 -3.69 20.07
C GLY A 20 33.09 -4.22 18.72
N ILE A 21 32.61 -3.58 17.64
CA ILE A 21 32.92 -3.92 16.24
C ILE A 21 34.33 -3.48 15.89
N TYR A 22 34.74 -2.28 16.29
CA TYR A 22 36.13 -1.82 16.13
C TYR A 22 37.13 -2.85 16.69
N ARG A 23 36.93 -3.31 17.93
CA ARG A 23 37.79 -4.35 18.54
C ARG A 23 37.72 -5.71 17.86
N PHE A 24 36.62 -6.02 17.19
CA PHE A 24 36.46 -7.24 16.43
C PHE A 24 37.27 -7.17 15.13
N LEU A 25 37.09 -6.08 14.36
CA LEU A 25 37.81 -5.83 13.11
C LEU A 25 39.33 -5.74 13.31
N ASN A 26 39.81 -5.06 14.36
CA ASN A 26 41.25 -4.99 14.66
C ASN A 26 41.90 -6.33 15.05
N LYS A 27 41.13 -7.40 15.18
CA LYS A 27 41.66 -8.76 15.40
C LYS A 27 41.58 -9.63 14.14
N ALA A 28 40.95 -9.12 13.09
CA ALA A 28 40.82 -9.82 11.83
C ALA A 28 42.04 -9.53 10.96
N ASP A 29 42.65 -10.58 10.41
CA ASP A 29 43.73 -10.42 9.43
C ASP A 29 43.16 -10.04 8.05
N LYS A 30 41.94 -10.51 7.75
CA LYS A 30 41.29 -10.40 6.43
C LYS A 30 39.80 -10.16 6.54
N VAL A 31 39.30 -9.19 5.78
CA VAL A 31 37.88 -8.82 5.74
C VAL A 31 37.45 -8.59 4.29
N TYR A 32 36.40 -9.26 3.86
CA TYR A 32 35.75 -8.96 2.59
C TYR A 32 34.82 -7.76 2.78
N VAL A 33 34.74 -6.84 1.83
CA VAL A 33 33.91 -5.64 1.95
C VAL A 33 33.10 -5.42 0.69
N ARG A 34 31.85 -4.95 0.85
CA ARG A 34 30.99 -4.65 -0.30
C ARG A 34 31.64 -3.63 -1.25
N THR A 35 32.32 -2.62 -0.69
CA THR A 35 33.02 -1.58 -1.44
C THR A 35 34.23 -1.03 -0.67
N MET A 36 35.30 -0.65 -1.37
CA MET A 36 36.42 0.09 -0.77
C MET A 36 36.04 1.54 -0.41
N HIS A 37 34.96 2.06 -0.99
CA HIS A 37 34.53 3.45 -0.81
C HIS A 37 33.80 3.64 0.53
N HIS A 38 34.51 3.48 1.65
CA HIS A 38 33.98 3.69 2.98
C HIS A 38 35.06 4.23 3.95
N PRO A 39 34.82 5.31 4.71
CA PRO A 39 35.86 5.92 5.55
C PRO A 39 36.51 4.96 6.57
N VAL A 40 35.75 4.05 7.18
CA VAL A 40 36.30 3.02 8.09
C VAL A 40 37.31 2.09 7.41
N VAL A 41 37.14 1.81 6.11
CA VAL A 41 38.08 0.98 5.35
C VAL A 41 39.39 1.73 5.15
N GLU A 42 39.33 3.04 4.88
CA GLU A 42 40.50 3.90 4.74
C GLU A 42 41.26 4.07 6.06
N ASP A 43 40.54 4.23 7.18
CA ASP A 43 41.16 4.48 8.48
C ASP A 43 41.78 3.23 9.15
N LEU A 44 41.35 2.02 8.76
CA LEU A 44 41.83 0.74 9.33
C LEU A 44 42.84 0.05 8.40
N GLU A 45 44.05 0.60 8.34
CA GLU A 45 45.13 0.14 7.45
C GLU A 45 45.74 -1.24 7.81
N GLU A 46 45.54 -1.74 9.04
CA GLU A 46 46.14 -3.00 9.50
C GLU A 46 45.40 -4.26 9.01
N ILE A 47 44.24 -4.09 8.35
CA ILE A 47 43.38 -5.17 7.88
C ILE A 47 43.58 -5.39 6.38
N GLU A 48 43.70 -6.65 5.93
CA GLU A 48 43.63 -6.98 4.49
C GLU A 48 42.17 -6.90 4.01
N TRP A 49 41.81 -5.77 3.40
CA TRP A 49 40.50 -5.57 2.79
C TRP A 49 40.44 -6.17 1.37
N ILE A 50 39.41 -6.97 1.11
CA ILE A 50 39.13 -7.55 -0.21
C ILE A 50 37.75 -7.06 -0.64
N SER A 51 37.69 -6.18 -1.63
CA SER A 51 36.43 -5.61 -2.11
C SER A 51 35.69 -6.51 -3.08
N PHE A 52 34.42 -6.20 -3.30
CA PHE A 52 33.61 -6.68 -4.42
C PHE A 52 33.27 -5.57 -5.43
N ASP A 53 33.99 -4.44 -5.43
CA ASP A 53 33.75 -3.32 -6.36
C ASP A 53 33.81 -3.79 -7.83
N GLU A 54 34.67 -4.77 -8.16
CA GLU A 54 34.76 -5.34 -9.51
C GLU A 54 33.45 -6.03 -9.96
N VAL A 55 32.67 -6.56 -9.02
CA VAL A 55 31.38 -7.20 -9.34
C VAL A 55 30.37 -6.16 -9.84
N TYR A 56 30.44 -4.93 -9.32
CA TYR A 56 29.61 -3.82 -9.80
C TYR A 56 30.03 -3.34 -11.19
N GLU A 57 31.31 -3.44 -11.56
CA GLU A 57 31.79 -3.09 -12.91
C GLU A 57 31.43 -4.15 -13.96
N GLU A 58 31.27 -5.41 -13.56
CA GLU A 58 31.00 -6.55 -14.43
C GLU A 58 29.51 -6.76 -14.76
N ASN A 59 28.60 -6.10 -14.05
CA ASN A 59 27.15 -6.31 -14.16
C ASN A 59 26.40 -5.01 -14.46
N ASP A 60 25.42 -5.09 -15.36
CA ASP A 60 24.56 -3.95 -15.74
C ASP A 60 23.35 -3.78 -14.77
N ASP A 61 23.12 -4.72 -13.86
CA ASP A 61 21.98 -4.77 -12.94
C ASP A 61 22.41 -5.11 -11.50
N PHE A 62 21.87 -4.38 -10.52
CA PHE A 62 22.23 -4.53 -9.11
C PHE A 62 21.82 -5.89 -8.52
N SER A 63 20.71 -6.47 -8.96
CA SER A 63 20.24 -7.77 -8.44
C SER A 63 21.26 -8.86 -8.73
N ASN A 64 21.81 -8.86 -9.96
CA ASN A 64 22.86 -9.80 -10.37
C ASN A 64 24.14 -9.59 -9.57
N VAL A 65 24.50 -8.35 -9.26
CA VAL A 65 25.66 -8.03 -8.39
C VAL A 65 25.51 -8.71 -7.03
N TYR A 66 24.34 -8.57 -6.40
CA TYR A 66 24.11 -9.11 -5.07
C TYR A 66 24.14 -10.64 -5.05
N GLU A 67 23.53 -11.30 -6.04
CA GLU A 67 23.57 -12.76 -6.16
C GLU A 67 25.00 -13.31 -6.38
N GLU A 68 25.81 -12.61 -7.16
CA GLU A 68 27.20 -12.98 -7.41
C GLU A 68 28.06 -12.82 -6.15
N ILE A 69 27.92 -11.70 -5.41
CA ILE A 69 28.61 -11.50 -4.12
C ILE A 69 28.26 -12.63 -3.14
N VAL A 70 26.98 -12.96 -3.01
CA VAL A 70 26.50 -14.05 -2.14
C VAL A 70 27.11 -15.38 -2.56
N SER A 71 27.16 -15.67 -3.85
CA SER A 71 27.76 -16.90 -4.39
C SER A 71 29.26 -16.99 -4.09
N ARG A 72 30.01 -15.89 -4.24
CA ARG A 72 31.44 -15.83 -3.88
C ARG A 72 31.67 -16.02 -2.38
N LEU A 73 30.89 -15.36 -1.53
CA LEU A 73 30.96 -15.51 -0.07
C LEU A 73 30.67 -16.95 0.37
N LYS A 74 29.69 -17.63 -0.26
CA LYS A 74 29.39 -19.05 -0.01
C LYS A 74 30.58 -19.95 -0.32
N MET A 75 31.23 -19.75 -1.47
CA MET A 75 32.41 -20.53 -1.86
C MET A 75 33.56 -20.33 -0.88
N LEU A 76 33.82 -19.10 -0.44
CA LEU A 76 34.86 -18.80 0.54
C LEU A 76 34.60 -19.51 1.89
N ALA A 77 33.33 -19.51 2.33
CA ALA A 77 32.88 -20.15 3.55
C ALA A 77 32.88 -21.69 3.51
N GLU A 78 33.16 -22.31 2.36
CA GLU A 78 33.43 -23.75 2.31
C GLU A 78 34.78 -24.10 2.97
N THR A 79 35.73 -23.16 2.96
CA THR A 79 37.12 -23.39 3.40
C THR A 79 37.45 -22.75 4.74
N ASP A 80 37.08 -21.49 4.95
CA ASP A 80 37.45 -20.72 6.15
C ASP A 80 36.24 -19.94 6.71
N ASP A 81 36.34 -19.49 7.97
CA ASP A 81 35.39 -18.49 8.49
C ASP A 81 35.57 -17.17 7.71
N VAL A 82 34.46 -16.54 7.35
CA VAL A 82 34.44 -15.33 6.51
C VAL A 82 33.93 -14.14 7.33
N ILE A 83 34.62 -13.01 7.23
CA ILE A 83 34.13 -11.72 7.72
C ILE A 83 33.78 -10.88 6.50
N TYR A 84 32.52 -10.46 6.42
CA TYR A 84 32.01 -9.63 5.33
C TYR A 84 31.47 -8.31 5.89
N ALA A 85 32.05 -7.20 5.48
CA ALA A 85 31.70 -5.87 5.95
C ALA A 85 30.82 -5.14 4.94
N VAL A 86 29.78 -4.49 5.44
CA VAL A 86 28.82 -3.70 4.65
C VAL A 86 28.68 -2.30 5.24
N PRO A 87 28.49 -1.26 4.41
CA PRO A 87 28.08 0.06 4.88
C PRO A 87 26.75 -0.01 5.64
N GLY A 88 26.58 0.87 6.62
CA GLY A 88 25.39 0.97 7.44
C GLY A 88 25.22 -0.17 8.44
N HIS A 89 23.98 -0.62 8.62
CA HIS A 89 23.62 -1.75 9.47
C HIS A 89 23.24 -2.96 8.58
N PRO A 90 23.79 -4.18 8.79
CA PRO A 90 23.58 -5.30 7.87
C PRO A 90 22.12 -5.73 7.68
N MET A 91 21.26 -5.47 8.66
CA MET A 91 19.82 -5.78 8.60
C MET A 91 18.93 -4.63 8.08
N VAL A 92 19.50 -3.54 7.55
CA VAL A 92 18.71 -2.38 7.11
C VAL A 92 19.05 -2.06 5.65
N ALA A 93 18.11 -2.35 4.74
CA ALA A 93 18.24 -2.14 3.29
C ALA A 93 19.56 -2.66 2.70
N GLU A 94 19.95 -3.88 3.09
CA GLU A 94 21.17 -4.52 2.60
C GLU A 94 20.87 -5.90 2.00
N SER A 95 20.72 -5.94 0.68
CA SER A 95 20.27 -7.09 -0.09
C SER A 95 21.19 -8.30 0.01
N THR A 96 22.52 -8.11 0.09
CA THR A 96 23.44 -9.26 0.22
C THR A 96 23.27 -9.96 1.57
N THR A 97 23.01 -9.21 2.65
CA THR A 97 22.74 -9.80 3.97
C THR A 97 21.41 -10.53 3.98
N GLU A 98 20.37 -9.95 3.36
CA GLU A 98 19.07 -10.60 3.23
C GLU A 98 19.16 -11.96 2.53
N LEU A 99 19.84 -12.02 1.38
CA LEU A 99 20.05 -13.26 0.62
C LEU A 99 20.86 -14.30 1.39
N LEU A 100 21.88 -13.87 2.16
CA LEU A 100 22.66 -14.77 3.02
C LEU A 100 21.81 -15.35 4.16
N VAL A 101 20.99 -14.53 4.82
CA VAL A 101 20.13 -14.93 5.94
C VAL A 101 18.97 -15.83 5.47
N ALA A 102 18.45 -15.59 4.26
CA ALA A 102 17.40 -16.43 3.67
C ALA A 102 17.86 -17.87 3.38
N ASP A 103 19.16 -18.10 3.20
CA ASP A 103 19.73 -19.43 2.99
C ASP A 103 19.98 -20.16 4.31
N ASN A 104 19.01 -21.01 4.68
CA ASN A 104 19.04 -21.83 5.89
C ASN A 104 20.19 -22.86 5.96
N THR A 105 21.00 -23.01 4.91
CA THR A 105 22.19 -23.90 4.92
C THR A 105 23.44 -23.22 5.44
N LEU A 106 23.45 -21.89 5.54
CA LEU A 106 24.58 -21.09 6.02
C LEU A 106 24.54 -20.86 7.52
N ASN A 107 25.72 -20.69 8.11
CA ASN A 107 25.87 -20.24 9.50
C ASN A 107 26.22 -18.74 9.51
N ILE A 108 25.19 -17.89 9.61
CA ILE A 108 25.34 -16.43 9.56
C ILE A 108 25.32 -15.84 10.98
N GLU A 109 26.31 -15.01 11.30
CA GLU A 109 26.26 -14.10 12.44
C GLU A 109 26.24 -12.66 11.94
N ILE A 110 25.42 -11.83 12.58
CA ILE A 110 25.34 -10.41 12.27
C ILE A 110 25.90 -9.63 13.45
N LEU A 111 26.91 -8.82 13.16
CA LEU A 111 27.39 -7.78 14.05
C LEU A 111 26.86 -6.45 13.50
N GLY A 112 26.09 -5.73 14.33
CA GLY A 112 25.30 -4.56 13.91
C GLY A 112 26.12 -3.38 13.39
N GLY A 113 25.57 -2.17 13.48
CA GLY A 113 26.18 -0.95 12.99
C GLY A 113 25.20 0.20 13.19
N LYS A 114 25.59 1.44 12.90
CA LYS A 114 24.60 2.52 12.87
C LYS A 114 23.89 2.48 11.51
N SER A 115 22.55 2.44 11.51
CA SER A 115 21.76 2.57 10.27
C SER A 115 21.55 4.04 9.92
N PHE A 116 21.15 4.34 8.68
CA PHE A 116 20.86 5.71 8.24
C PHE A 116 19.53 6.27 8.76
N ILE A 117 18.68 5.45 9.41
CA ILE A 117 17.31 5.82 9.77
C ILE A 117 17.29 7.02 10.74
N ASP A 118 18.12 6.98 11.78
CA ASP A 118 18.19 8.07 12.77
C ASP A 118 18.69 9.37 12.12
N ASP A 119 19.69 9.25 11.24
CA ASP A 119 20.28 10.36 10.52
C ASP A 119 19.26 10.99 9.55
N LEU A 120 18.48 10.16 8.85
CA LEU A 120 17.40 10.61 7.98
C LEU A 120 16.34 11.39 8.77
N PHE A 121 15.84 10.85 9.88
CA PHE A 121 14.84 11.55 10.70
C PHE A 121 15.37 12.87 11.28
N GLN A 122 16.64 12.91 11.65
CA GLN A 122 17.29 14.15 12.05
C GLN A 122 17.34 15.16 10.88
N ALA A 123 17.70 14.71 9.68
CA ALA A 123 17.83 15.56 8.50
C ALA A 123 16.48 16.16 8.06
N VAL A 124 15.39 15.39 8.12
CA VAL A 124 14.04 15.85 7.77
C VAL A 124 13.26 16.46 8.95
N GLN A 125 13.86 16.49 10.15
CA GLN A 125 13.24 16.96 11.40
C GLN A 125 11.88 16.29 11.70
N PHE A 126 11.80 14.98 11.53
CA PHE A 126 10.58 14.19 11.75
C PHE A 126 10.72 13.27 12.96
N ASP A 127 9.69 13.21 13.81
CA ASP A 127 9.64 12.28 14.95
C ASP A 127 8.97 10.96 14.52
N PRO A 128 9.69 9.83 14.52
CA PRO A 128 9.13 8.54 14.12
C PRO A 128 8.09 7.97 15.08
N ASN A 129 7.90 8.54 16.28
CA ASN A 129 6.98 8.03 17.30
C ASN A 129 5.51 8.02 16.84
N ASN A 130 5.13 8.88 15.89
CA ASN A 130 3.78 8.91 15.33
C ASN A 130 3.54 7.87 14.23
N GLY A 131 4.51 7.00 13.99
CA GLY A 131 4.45 5.94 12.99
C GLY A 131 5.22 6.30 11.73
N PHE A 132 6.01 5.33 11.26
CA PHE A 132 6.65 5.39 9.97
C PHE A 132 6.63 4.02 9.28
N GLN A 133 6.86 4.02 7.99
CA GLN A 133 7.08 2.85 7.15
C GLN A 133 8.38 3.01 6.38
N MET A 134 9.06 1.90 6.12
CA MET A 134 10.21 1.85 5.25
C MET A 134 9.95 0.79 4.19
N LEU A 135 9.99 1.20 2.92
CA LEU A 135 9.68 0.36 1.77
C LEU A 135 10.81 0.42 0.74
N ASP A 136 10.87 -0.61 -0.10
CA ASP A 136 11.80 -0.71 -1.22
C ASP A 136 11.18 -0.06 -2.46
N GLY A 137 11.88 0.92 -3.05
CA GLY A 137 11.44 1.62 -4.25
C GLY A 137 11.29 0.73 -5.47
N THR A 138 12.03 -0.38 -5.55
CA THR A 138 11.97 -1.33 -6.68
C THR A 138 10.71 -2.21 -6.67
N LEU A 139 10.05 -2.32 -5.52
CA LEU A 139 8.86 -3.14 -5.30
C LEU A 139 7.66 -2.31 -4.81
N LEU A 140 7.74 -0.99 -4.93
CA LEU A 140 6.76 -0.08 -4.34
C LEU A 140 5.43 -0.11 -5.09
N ASP A 141 4.39 -0.56 -4.41
CA ASP A 141 3.01 -0.55 -4.89
C ASP A 141 2.14 0.33 -3.99
N ALA A 142 1.19 1.08 -4.58
CA ALA A 142 0.31 1.97 -3.82
C ALA A 142 -0.43 1.25 -2.69
N SER A 143 -0.86 0.00 -2.88
CA SER A 143 -1.58 -0.77 -1.85
C SER A 143 -0.74 -1.11 -0.61
N SER A 144 0.60 -1.01 -0.71
CA SER A 144 1.52 -1.25 0.41
C SER A 144 1.73 -0.01 1.30
N ILE A 145 1.31 1.16 0.83
CA ILE A 145 1.57 2.45 1.46
C ILE A 145 0.40 2.82 2.38
N ASN A 146 0.72 3.20 3.62
CA ASN A 146 -0.24 3.84 4.51
C ASN A 146 0.10 5.34 4.62
N PRO A 147 -0.67 6.22 3.96
CA PRO A 147 -0.35 7.65 3.89
C PRO A 147 -0.47 8.39 5.22
N ARG A 148 -0.94 7.72 6.27
CA ARG A 148 -1.03 8.27 7.63
C ARG A 148 0.31 8.23 8.38
N ASN A 149 1.26 7.46 7.87
CA ASN A 149 2.59 7.30 8.46
C ASN A 149 3.63 8.03 7.61
N GLY A 150 4.74 8.47 8.22
CA GLY A 150 5.89 8.93 7.44
C GLY A 150 6.46 7.76 6.63
N LEU A 151 6.79 7.95 5.36
CA LEU A 151 7.30 6.90 4.50
C LEU A 151 8.75 7.19 4.12
N ILE A 152 9.63 6.22 4.35
CA ILE A 152 10.99 6.18 3.78
C ILE A 152 10.97 5.20 2.61
N VAL A 153 11.30 5.65 1.42
CA VAL A 153 11.53 4.78 0.26
C VAL A 153 13.04 4.68 0.04
N THR A 154 13.56 3.47 0.16
CA THR A 154 14.96 3.14 -0.11
C THR A 154 15.14 2.65 -1.54
N GLN A 155 16.40 2.49 -1.97
CA GLN A 155 16.72 1.93 -3.29
C GLN A 155 16.17 2.75 -4.46
N VAL A 156 16.07 4.08 -4.28
CA VAL A 156 15.74 5.00 -5.37
C VAL A 156 17.04 5.47 -6.02
N TYR A 157 17.70 4.57 -6.75
CA TYR A 157 19.07 4.80 -7.23
C TYR A 157 19.14 5.44 -8.63
N ASP A 158 18.06 5.42 -9.40
CA ASP A 158 18.00 6.00 -10.74
C ASP A 158 16.67 6.70 -11.05
N GLN A 159 16.66 7.38 -12.21
CA GLN A 159 15.50 8.14 -12.67
C GLN A 159 14.29 7.26 -13.00
N LEU A 160 14.49 6.01 -13.45
CA LEU A 160 13.39 5.11 -13.80
C LEU A 160 12.64 4.71 -12.53
N ILE A 161 13.35 4.29 -11.49
CA ILE A 161 12.74 3.94 -10.20
C ILE A 161 12.13 5.17 -9.53
N ALA A 162 12.79 6.32 -9.60
CA ALA A 162 12.21 7.56 -9.09
C ALA A 162 10.86 7.88 -9.79
N SER A 163 10.76 7.62 -11.10
CA SER A 163 9.53 7.79 -11.87
C SER A 163 8.45 6.80 -11.44
N ASP A 164 8.79 5.52 -11.27
CA ASP A 164 7.85 4.48 -10.84
C ASP A 164 7.33 4.75 -9.43
N VAL A 165 8.22 5.11 -8.50
CA VAL A 165 7.87 5.53 -7.14
C VAL A 165 6.94 6.75 -7.17
N LYS A 166 7.22 7.74 -8.03
CA LYS A 166 6.35 8.92 -8.19
C LYS A 166 4.95 8.52 -8.63
N VAL A 167 4.82 7.63 -9.61
CA VAL A 167 3.52 7.15 -10.10
C VAL A 167 2.75 6.47 -8.97
N SER A 168 3.37 5.54 -8.25
CA SER A 168 2.74 4.85 -7.10
C SER A 168 2.30 5.82 -6.00
N LEU A 169 3.08 6.87 -5.74
CA LEU A 169 2.72 7.90 -4.77
C LEU A 169 1.58 8.79 -5.25
N LEU A 170 1.52 9.15 -6.53
CA LEU A 170 0.46 10.00 -7.10
C LEU A 170 -0.93 9.36 -7.08
N GLU A 171 -1.02 8.04 -6.89
CA GLU A 171 -2.30 7.36 -6.67
C GLU A 171 -2.92 7.69 -5.29
N LEU A 172 -2.09 8.12 -4.33
CA LEU A 172 -2.50 8.34 -2.93
C LEU A 172 -2.28 9.77 -2.43
N TYR A 173 -1.23 10.43 -2.91
CA TYR A 173 -0.79 11.74 -2.46
C TYR A 173 -1.16 12.82 -3.49
N PRO A 174 -1.54 14.03 -3.03
CA PRO A 174 -1.69 15.17 -3.93
C PRO A 174 -0.40 15.45 -4.70
N SER A 175 -0.51 15.88 -5.96
CA SER A 175 0.66 16.20 -6.80
C SER A 175 1.60 17.24 -6.18
N GLU A 176 1.03 18.22 -5.47
CA GLU A 176 1.76 19.30 -4.81
C GLU A 176 2.37 18.89 -3.45
N HIS A 177 2.15 17.66 -2.99
CA HIS A 177 2.67 17.21 -1.69
C HIS A 177 4.19 17.25 -1.70
N ASN A 178 4.80 17.91 -0.71
CA ASN A 178 6.25 18.04 -0.67
C ASN A 178 6.89 16.75 -0.17
N VAL A 179 7.88 16.26 -0.92
CA VAL A 179 8.72 15.11 -0.58
C VAL A 179 10.17 15.56 -0.44
N ALA A 180 10.94 14.85 0.38
CA ALA A 180 12.36 15.12 0.60
C ALA A 180 13.20 14.05 -0.06
N ILE A 181 14.06 14.46 -0.97
CA ILE A 181 15.15 13.63 -1.49
C ILE A 181 16.33 13.85 -0.54
N VAL A 182 16.76 12.79 0.12
CA VAL A 182 17.84 12.82 1.12
C VAL A 182 19.01 12.03 0.57
N THR A 183 20.12 12.71 0.26
CA THR A 183 21.36 12.07 -0.18
C THR A 183 22.41 12.22 0.91
N GLY A 184 22.95 11.09 1.39
CA GLY A 184 24.00 11.09 2.41
C GLY A 184 23.57 11.78 3.72
N ALA A 185 22.59 11.20 4.42
CA ALA A 185 21.77 11.78 5.51
C ALA A 185 22.48 12.38 6.76
N ARG A 186 23.76 12.72 6.72
CA ARG A 186 24.57 13.12 7.89
C ARG A 186 24.29 14.55 8.35
N GLY A 187 23.52 14.72 9.43
CA GLY A 187 23.53 15.97 10.21
C GLY A 187 23.47 17.26 9.37
N GLU A 188 24.43 18.17 9.54
CA GLU A 188 24.53 19.44 8.78
C GLU A 188 25.08 19.28 7.33
N ASP A 189 25.64 18.12 6.99
CA ASP A 189 26.18 17.79 5.65
C ASP A 189 25.18 17.03 4.77
N ALA A 190 23.98 16.72 5.29
CA ALA A 190 22.92 16.06 4.54
C ALA A 190 22.41 16.97 3.43
N ASP A 191 22.44 16.50 2.18
CA ASP A 191 21.77 17.19 1.09
C ASP A 191 20.30 16.79 1.09
N VAL A 192 19.45 17.68 1.60
CA VAL A 192 18.00 17.48 1.71
C VAL A 192 17.30 18.44 0.75
N ILE A 193 16.73 17.89 -0.30
CA ILE A 193 16.04 18.67 -1.33
C ILE A 193 14.54 18.39 -1.20
N TRP A 194 13.80 19.40 -0.74
CA TRP A 194 12.34 19.38 -0.68
C TRP A 194 11.74 19.87 -2.00
N ARG A 195 10.85 19.10 -2.60
CA ARG A 195 10.13 19.47 -3.84
C ARG A 195 8.72 18.90 -3.87
N PRO A 196 7.82 19.48 -4.69
CA PRO A 196 6.54 18.87 -4.98
C PRO A 196 6.70 17.47 -5.57
N LEU A 197 5.80 16.55 -5.22
CA LEU A 197 5.80 15.17 -5.68
C LEU A 197 5.84 15.07 -7.21
N TYR A 198 5.12 15.95 -7.93
CA TYR A 198 5.13 15.90 -9.40
C TYR A 198 6.51 16.20 -10.04
N GLU A 199 7.43 16.84 -9.32
CA GLU A 199 8.80 17.17 -9.77
C GLU A 199 9.89 16.27 -9.15
N MET A 200 9.53 15.26 -8.34
CA MET A 200 10.51 14.55 -7.52
C MET A 200 11.57 13.77 -8.32
N ASP A 201 11.26 13.39 -9.56
CA ASP A 201 12.12 12.64 -10.47
C ASP A 201 12.87 13.54 -11.48
N HIS A 202 12.72 14.87 -11.37
CA HIS A 202 13.42 15.82 -12.22
C HIS A 202 14.87 16.04 -11.75
N ASP A 203 15.82 15.94 -12.67
CA ASP A 203 17.27 16.09 -12.41
C ASP A 203 17.80 15.17 -11.30
N PHE A 204 17.23 13.97 -11.19
CA PHE A 204 17.57 13.00 -10.14
C PHE A 204 19.00 12.46 -10.32
N ALA A 205 19.86 12.68 -9.33
CA ALA A 205 21.25 12.22 -9.36
C ALA A 205 21.34 10.72 -9.06
N LEU A 206 22.17 9.99 -9.83
CA LEU A 206 22.47 8.59 -9.57
C LEU A 206 23.25 8.47 -8.25
N SER A 207 22.63 7.85 -7.24
CA SER A 207 23.31 7.51 -5.99
C SER A 207 22.62 6.37 -5.25
N ASN A 208 23.40 5.39 -4.80
CA ASN A 208 22.96 4.30 -3.93
C ASN A 208 22.72 4.74 -2.47
N LEU A 209 22.99 6.01 -2.14
CA LEU A 209 22.78 6.61 -0.83
C LEU A 209 21.56 7.55 -0.79
N THR A 210 20.80 7.63 -1.89
CA THR A 210 19.60 8.45 -1.95
C THR A 210 18.40 7.69 -1.39
N SER A 211 17.72 8.33 -0.44
CA SER A 211 16.44 7.89 0.10
C SER A 211 15.39 8.98 -0.13
N LEU A 212 14.15 8.57 -0.37
CA LEU A 212 13.03 9.49 -0.40
C LEU A 212 12.33 9.45 0.96
N PHE A 213 12.01 10.61 1.51
CA PHE A 213 11.10 10.74 2.64
C PHE A 213 9.82 11.44 2.20
N VAL A 214 8.68 10.81 2.48
CA VAL A 214 7.34 11.33 2.20
C VAL A 214 6.65 11.58 3.55
N PRO A 215 6.38 12.84 3.92
CA PRO A 215 5.63 13.15 5.13
C PRO A 215 4.22 12.55 5.09
N PRO A 216 3.64 12.19 6.26
CA PRO A 216 2.26 11.71 6.32
C PRO A 216 1.28 12.79 5.83
N LEU A 217 0.16 12.35 5.26
CA LEU A 217 -0.97 13.21 4.96
C LEU A 217 -1.65 13.66 6.26
N ASN A 218 -2.09 14.92 6.27
CA ASN A 218 -3.02 15.38 7.30
C ASN A 218 -4.46 14.99 6.96
N ASP A 219 -5.37 15.13 7.93
CA ASP A 219 -6.79 14.78 7.76
C ASP A 219 -7.45 15.48 6.55
N GLU A 220 -7.09 16.73 6.24
CA GLU A 220 -7.67 17.46 5.09
C GLU A 220 -7.24 16.85 3.74
N GLN A 221 -6.09 16.18 3.71
CA GLN A 221 -5.55 15.52 2.51
C GLN A 221 -6.02 14.06 2.38
N LEU A 222 -6.71 13.51 3.38
CA LEU A 222 -7.20 12.12 3.39
C LEU A 222 -8.61 11.97 2.81
N SER A 223 -9.08 12.89 1.96
CA SER A 223 -10.44 12.84 1.41
C SER A 223 -10.74 11.59 0.57
N GLY A 224 -9.72 10.95 -0.01
CA GLY A 224 -9.83 9.67 -0.74
C GLY A 224 -9.80 8.42 0.15
N ASP A 225 -9.56 8.57 1.46
CA ASP A 225 -9.41 7.47 2.40
C ASP A 225 -10.77 7.09 3.03
N PHE A 226 -11.14 5.81 2.93
CA PHE A 226 -12.44 5.31 3.38
C PHE A 226 -12.60 5.43 4.91
N GLU A 227 -11.56 5.11 5.67
CA GLU A 227 -11.55 5.25 7.12
C GLU A 227 -11.76 6.70 7.55
N TYR A 228 -11.15 7.66 6.85
CA TYR A 228 -11.36 9.08 7.09
C TYR A 228 -12.81 9.47 6.81
N PHE A 229 -13.38 9.03 5.69
CA PHE A 229 -14.80 9.27 5.39
C PHE A 229 -15.73 8.71 6.49
N THR A 230 -15.46 7.50 7.00
CA THR A 230 -16.23 6.95 8.13
C THR A 230 -16.09 7.78 9.40
N ALA A 231 -14.91 8.32 9.69
CA ALA A 231 -14.67 9.18 10.85
C ALA A 231 -15.37 10.55 10.72
N VAL A 232 -15.41 11.11 9.52
CA VAL A 232 -16.20 12.32 9.21
C VAL A 232 -17.68 12.05 9.50
N MET A 233 -18.23 10.94 9.01
CA MET A 233 -19.63 10.59 9.27
C MET A 233 -19.92 10.33 10.75
N ASP A 234 -19.03 9.64 11.47
CA ASP A 234 -19.15 9.47 12.93
C ASP A 234 -19.22 10.81 13.66
N THR A 235 -18.44 11.80 13.21
CA THR A 235 -18.47 13.16 13.74
C THR A 235 -19.79 13.86 13.45
N LEU A 236 -20.30 13.74 12.22
CA LEU A 236 -21.56 14.35 11.79
C LEU A 236 -22.78 13.82 12.54
N VAL A 237 -22.83 12.51 12.83
CA VAL A 237 -23.93 11.90 13.61
C VAL A 237 -23.73 11.98 15.12
N GLY A 238 -22.54 12.40 15.56
CA GLY A 238 -22.11 12.47 16.95
C GLY A 238 -22.83 13.55 17.77
N GLU A 239 -22.49 13.63 19.06
CA GLU A 239 -23.17 14.55 19.99
C GLU A 239 -23.09 16.02 19.57
N ASN A 240 -21.92 16.43 19.06
CA ASN A 240 -21.60 17.79 18.60
C ASN A 240 -21.70 17.92 17.06
N GLY A 241 -22.29 16.94 16.39
CA GLY A 241 -22.41 16.90 14.93
C GLY A 241 -23.54 17.78 14.38
N CYS A 242 -23.87 17.56 13.11
CA CYS A 242 -24.91 18.30 12.42
C CYS A 242 -26.31 17.90 12.94
N PRO A 243 -27.21 18.87 13.23
CA PRO A 243 -28.55 18.57 13.75
C PRO A 243 -29.37 17.64 12.86
N TRP A 244 -29.30 17.83 11.54
CA TRP A 244 -30.04 17.00 10.60
C TRP A 244 -29.49 15.57 10.58
N ASP A 245 -28.17 15.41 10.56
CA ASP A 245 -27.53 14.09 10.49
C ASP A 245 -27.82 13.25 11.74
N LYS A 246 -27.75 13.89 12.91
CA LYS A 246 -28.00 13.27 14.21
C LYS A 246 -29.43 12.73 14.37
N GLU A 247 -30.40 13.36 13.73
CA GLU A 247 -31.82 12.97 13.79
C GLU A 247 -32.17 11.83 12.82
N GLN A 248 -31.28 11.47 11.90
CA GLN A 248 -31.55 10.42 10.93
C GLN A 248 -31.64 9.03 11.57
N THR A 249 -32.43 8.18 10.93
CA THR A 249 -32.64 6.78 11.30
C THR A 249 -32.57 5.90 10.06
N HIS A 250 -32.40 4.59 10.24
CA HIS A 250 -32.50 3.65 9.12
C HIS A 250 -33.81 3.76 8.33
N GLN A 251 -34.90 4.25 8.93
CA GLN A 251 -36.18 4.41 8.22
C GLN A 251 -36.26 5.70 7.43
N SER A 252 -35.76 6.81 7.97
CA SER A 252 -35.80 8.11 7.27
C SER A 252 -34.89 8.12 6.05
N LEU A 253 -33.77 7.41 6.10
CA LEU A 253 -32.78 7.39 5.01
C LEU A 253 -33.17 6.54 3.80
N LYS A 254 -34.15 5.62 3.92
CA LYS A 254 -34.54 4.72 2.82
C LYS A 254 -34.93 5.46 1.54
N ARG A 255 -35.52 6.64 1.68
CA ARG A 255 -35.97 7.44 0.54
C ARG A 255 -34.78 7.95 -0.27
N TYR A 256 -33.77 8.50 0.40
CA TYR A 256 -32.59 9.07 -0.27
C TYR A 256 -31.87 8.00 -1.08
N LEU A 257 -31.68 6.79 -0.54
CA LEU A 257 -31.08 5.69 -1.32
C LEU A 257 -31.83 5.39 -2.64
N LEU A 258 -33.15 5.55 -2.69
CA LEU A 258 -33.92 5.38 -3.92
C LEU A 258 -33.77 6.57 -4.87
N GLU A 259 -33.64 7.79 -4.33
CA GLU A 259 -33.36 9.02 -5.09
C GLU A 259 -31.98 8.91 -5.74
N GLU A 260 -30.91 8.58 -5.00
CA GLU A 260 -29.56 8.46 -5.58
C GLU A 260 -29.45 7.31 -6.59
N THR A 261 -30.22 6.22 -6.38
CA THR A 261 -30.30 5.14 -7.37
C THR A 261 -30.90 5.63 -8.69
N TYR A 262 -31.89 6.53 -8.61
CA TYR A 262 -32.53 7.11 -9.78
C TYR A 262 -31.58 8.07 -10.50
N GLU A 263 -30.91 8.95 -9.76
CA GLU A 263 -29.95 9.92 -10.31
C GLU A 263 -28.75 9.20 -10.94
N LEU A 264 -28.26 8.10 -10.33
CA LEU A 264 -27.26 7.24 -10.95
C LEU A 264 -27.72 6.65 -12.30
N PHE A 265 -28.98 6.23 -12.42
CA PHE A 265 -29.50 5.73 -13.69
C PHE A 265 -29.53 6.83 -14.75
N GLU A 266 -29.91 8.05 -14.38
CA GLU A 266 -29.86 9.21 -15.29
C GLU A 266 -28.42 9.51 -15.72
N ALA A 267 -27.45 9.44 -14.81
CA ALA A 267 -26.05 9.66 -15.12
C ALA A 267 -25.52 8.61 -16.12
N ILE A 268 -25.88 7.33 -15.92
CA ILE A 268 -25.53 6.23 -16.82
C ILE A 268 -26.15 6.42 -18.22
N ASP A 269 -27.44 6.75 -18.30
CA ASP A 269 -28.11 6.92 -19.59
C ASP A 269 -27.56 8.09 -20.42
N ASN A 270 -26.99 9.09 -19.75
CA ASN A 270 -26.38 10.25 -20.39
C ASN A 270 -24.87 10.09 -20.65
N ASP A 271 -24.28 8.93 -20.33
CA ASP A 271 -22.83 8.69 -20.37
C ASP A 271 -22.03 9.77 -19.59
N ASP A 272 -22.61 10.30 -18.51
CA ASP A 272 -22.06 11.40 -17.72
C ASP A 272 -21.16 10.88 -16.60
N ILE A 273 -19.87 10.76 -16.88
CA ILE A 273 -18.89 10.16 -15.98
C ILE A 273 -18.78 10.92 -14.65
N ASP A 274 -18.81 12.26 -14.69
CA ASP A 274 -18.66 13.07 -13.48
C ASP A 274 -19.85 12.86 -12.54
N ASN A 275 -21.07 12.86 -13.08
CA ASN A 275 -22.27 12.54 -12.29
C ASN A 275 -22.30 11.07 -11.86
N ILE A 276 -21.82 10.11 -12.66
CA ILE A 276 -21.71 8.70 -12.20
C ILE A 276 -20.83 8.62 -10.94
N ILE A 277 -19.73 9.37 -10.87
CA ILE A 277 -18.86 9.40 -9.69
C ILE A 277 -19.59 10.03 -8.51
N GLU A 278 -20.29 11.15 -8.71
CA GLU A 278 -21.08 11.85 -7.68
C GLU A 278 -22.15 10.92 -7.07
N GLU A 279 -22.99 10.31 -7.91
CA GLU A 279 -24.12 9.48 -7.47
C GLU A 279 -23.68 8.15 -6.83
N LEU A 280 -22.58 7.55 -7.32
CA LEU A 280 -21.96 6.41 -6.63
C LEU A 280 -21.42 6.82 -5.26
N GLY A 281 -20.90 8.04 -5.14
CA GLY A 281 -20.52 8.68 -3.88
C GLY A 281 -21.70 8.83 -2.93
N ASP A 282 -22.86 9.26 -3.41
CA ASP A 282 -24.06 9.42 -2.58
C ASP A 282 -24.66 8.08 -2.16
N ILE A 283 -24.61 7.05 -3.02
CA ILE A 283 -24.94 5.68 -2.60
C ILE A 283 -23.96 5.19 -1.52
N LEU A 284 -22.65 5.46 -1.67
CA LEU A 284 -21.66 5.13 -0.65
C LEU A 284 -21.90 5.88 0.66
N LEU A 285 -22.31 7.15 0.58
CA LEU A 285 -22.74 7.95 1.73
C LEU A 285 -23.88 7.26 2.47
N GLN A 286 -24.92 6.78 1.77
CA GLN A 286 -26.01 6.05 2.43
C GLN A 286 -25.52 4.80 3.18
N VAL A 287 -24.56 4.06 2.60
CA VAL A 287 -23.96 2.88 3.26
C VAL A 287 -23.23 3.30 4.54
N VAL A 288 -22.35 4.29 4.47
CA VAL A 288 -21.56 4.76 5.62
C VAL A 288 -22.45 5.41 6.68
N PHE A 289 -23.47 6.16 6.27
CA PHE A 289 -24.40 6.82 7.18
C PHE A 289 -25.23 5.80 7.97
N HIS A 290 -25.77 4.76 7.30
CA HIS A 290 -26.41 3.66 8.01
C HIS A 290 -25.46 2.97 8.99
N SER A 291 -24.20 2.75 8.61
CA SER A 291 -23.18 2.20 9.49
C SER A 291 -22.88 3.09 10.69
N ALA A 292 -22.79 4.42 10.52
CA ALA A 292 -22.54 5.36 11.60
C ALA A 292 -23.70 5.40 12.61
N ILE A 293 -24.95 5.38 12.12
CA ILE A 293 -26.16 5.27 12.97
C ILE A 293 -26.13 3.96 13.77
N ALA A 294 -25.85 2.83 13.11
CA ALA A 294 -25.80 1.52 13.77
C ALA A 294 -24.67 1.43 14.80
N LYS A 295 -23.52 2.07 14.52
CA LYS A 295 -22.37 2.11 15.42
C LYS A 295 -22.68 2.87 16.70
N LYS A 296 -23.43 3.98 16.62
CA LYS A 296 -23.92 4.73 17.79
C LYS A 296 -24.75 3.86 18.73
N ASP A 297 -25.52 2.93 18.17
CA ASP A 297 -26.38 1.99 18.90
C ASP A 297 -25.65 0.67 19.23
N TYR A 298 -24.32 0.62 19.05
CA TYR A 298 -23.47 -0.56 19.27
C TYR A 298 -23.92 -1.82 18.52
N MET A 299 -24.51 -1.65 17.33
CA MET A 299 -25.06 -2.74 16.53
C MET A 299 -24.04 -3.29 15.51
N PHE A 300 -23.57 -2.44 14.59
CA PHE A 300 -22.54 -2.76 13.62
C PHE A 300 -21.87 -1.49 13.09
N ASP A 301 -20.75 -1.63 12.38
CA ASP A 301 -20.06 -0.51 11.70
C ASP A 301 -19.80 -0.75 10.20
N ALA A 302 -19.11 0.19 9.54
CA ALA A 302 -18.79 0.09 8.12
C ALA A 302 -17.85 -1.07 7.80
N ARG A 303 -16.96 -1.45 8.74
CA ARG A 303 -16.02 -2.57 8.55
C ARG A 303 -16.77 -3.89 8.50
N GLU A 304 -17.81 -4.05 9.31
CA GLU A 304 -18.66 -5.24 9.26
C GLU A 304 -19.46 -5.34 7.94
N VAL A 305 -19.91 -4.21 7.40
CA VAL A 305 -20.56 -4.17 6.07
C VAL A 305 -19.58 -4.60 4.97
N VAL A 306 -18.39 -4.00 4.94
CA VAL A 306 -17.31 -4.34 4.00
C VAL A 306 -16.91 -5.81 4.13
N LYS A 307 -16.68 -6.30 5.35
CA LYS A 307 -16.35 -7.71 5.59
C LYS A 307 -17.45 -8.64 5.06
N SER A 308 -18.72 -8.30 5.30
CA SER A 308 -19.84 -9.12 4.84
C SER A 308 -19.90 -9.26 3.32
N ILE A 309 -19.66 -8.17 2.58
CA ILE A 309 -19.64 -8.21 1.12
C ILE A 309 -18.37 -8.88 0.60
N THR A 310 -17.20 -8.61 1.18
CA THR A 310 -15.92 -9.22 0.80
C THR A 310 -15.95 -10.75 0.97
N ASP A 311 -16.35 -11.25 2.14
CA ASP A 311 -16.46 -12.69 2.40
C ASP A 311 -17.44 -13.36 1.39
N LYS A 312 -18.55 -12.68 1.09
CA LYS A 312 -19.53 -13.15 0.11
C LYS A 312 -18.94 -13.19 -1.30
N MET A 313 -18.18 -12.17 -1.70
CA MET A 313 -17.58 -12.10 -3.03
C MET A 313 -16.49 -13.17 -3.19
N ILE A 314 -15.59 -13.32 -2.22
CA ILE A 314 -14.55 -14.37 -2.24
C ILE A 314 -15.20 -15.76 -2.34
N ARG A 315 -16.17 -16.06 -1.47
CA ARG A 315 -16.85 -17.38 -1.46
C ARG A 315 -17.58 -17.70 -2.77
N ARG A 316 -18.11 -16.69 -3.47
CA ARG A 316 -18.84 -16.88 -4.73
C ARG A 316 -17.93 -16.92 -5.96
N HIS A 317 -16.64 -16.64 -5.80
CA HIS A 317 -15.65 -16.68 -6.87
C HIS A 317 -14.45 -17.58 -6.51
N PRO A 318 -14.69 -18.87 -6.18
CA PRO A 318 -13.61 -19.81 -5.88
C PRO A 318 -12.66 -20.04 -7.06
N HIS A 319 -13.07 -19.65 -8.26
CA HIS A 319 -12.25 -19.72 -9.47
C HIS A 319 -11.32 -18.52 -9.68
N VAL A 320 -11.54 -17.42 -8.94
CA VAL A 320 -10.62 -16.27 -8.91
C VAL A 320 -9.73 -16.33 -7.68
N PHE A 321 -10.31 -16.70 -6.53
CA PHE A 321 -9.63 -16.65 -5.22
C PHE A 321 -9.24 -18.03 -4.65
N GLY A 322 -9.40 -19.10 -5.44
CA GLY A 322 -9.08 -20.48 -5.06
C GLY A 322 -8.62 -21.30 -6.26
N ASP A 323 -8.65 -22.62 -6.13
CA ASP A 323 -8.06 -23.54 -7.11
C ASP A 323 -9.04 -24.06 -8.18
N GLU A 324 -10.31 -23.64 -8.13
CA GLU A 324 -11.30 -24.07 -9.13
C GLU A 324 -11.03 -23.38 -10.47
N SER A 325 -11.19 -24.07 -11.60
CA SER A 325 -11.15 -23.43 -12.92
C SER A 325 -12.52 -23.56 -13.57
N ILE A 326 -13.03 -22.45 -14.08
CA ILE A 326 -14.27 -22.40 -14.87
C ILE A 326 -13.95 -21.89 -16.26
N SER A 327 -14.66 -22.42 -17.26
CA SER A 327 -14.43 -22.12 -18.68
C SER A 327 -15.62 -21.42 -19.33
N THR A 328 -16.79 -21.44 -18.67
CA THR A 328 -18.05 -20.91 -19.23
C THR A 328 -18.89 -20.15 -18.20
N VAL A 329 -19.79 -19.30 -18.70
CA VAL A 329 -20.77 -18.55 -17.87
C VAL A 329 -21.81 -19.50 -17.26
N ASP A 330 -22.16 -20.60 -17.93
CA ASP A 330 -23.09 -21.59 -17.40
C ASP A 330 -22.50 -22.30 -16.17
N GLU A 331 -21.22 -22.68 -16.22
CA GLU A 331 -20.50 -23.23 -15.06
C GLU A 331 -20.43 -22.21 -13.91
N LEU A 332 -20.24 -20.92 -14.21
CA LEU A 332 -20.28 -19.85 -13.20
C LEU A 332 -21.65 -19.76 -12.49
N HIS A 333 -22.74 -19.93 -13.23
CA HIS A 333 -24.09 -19.93 -12.65
C HIS A 333 -24.32 -21.10 -11.68
N ASP A 334 -23.82 -22.28 -12.01
CA ASP A 334 -23.88 -23.45 -11.13
C ASP A 334 -23.03 -23.26 -9.87
N VAL A 335 -21.80 -22.74 -10.00
CA VAL A 335 -20.95 -22.37 -8.86
C VAL A 335 -21.65 -21.37 -7.93
N TRP A 336 -22.29 -20.34 -8.48
CA TRP A 336 -23.04 -19.37 -7.68
C TRP A 336 -24.27 -19.97 -6.99
N LYS A 337 -24.96 -20.91 -7.64
CA LYS A 337 -26.12 -21.59 -7.07
C LYS A 337 -25.69 -22.46 -5.88
N ASP A 338 -24.61 -23.22 -6.03
CA ASP A 338 -24.05 -24.05 -4.97
C ASP A 338 -23.51 -23.22 -3.80
N ALA A 339 -22.79 -22.13 -4.11
CA ALA A 339 -22.31 -21.19 -3.10
C ALA A 339 -23.48 -20.58 -2.32
N LYS A 340 -24.57 -20.17 -3.00
CA LYS A 340 -25.81 -19.65 -2.37
C LYS A 340 -26.49 -20.67 -1.48
N ALA A 341 -26.58 -21.94 -1.90
CA ALA A 341 -27.17 -23.01 -1.11
C ALA A 341 -26.40 -23.26 0.20
N LYS A 342 -25.05 -23.17 0.14
CA LYS A 342 -24.18 -23.29 1.31
C LYS A 342 -24.30 -22.11 2.30
N GLU A 343 -24.82 -20.95 1.90
CA GLU A 343 -25.03 -19.79 2.80
C GLU A 343 -26.18 -19.99 3.79
N GLY A 344 -26.96 -21.08 3.67
CA GLY A 344 -28.07 -21.39 4.59
C GLY A 344 -29.25 -20.43 4.51
N LYS A 345 -29.28 -19.53 3.50
CA LYS A 345 -30.41 -18.63 3.27
C LYS A 345 -31.57 -19.45 2.72
N GLN A 346 -32.75 -19.35 3.35
CA GLN A 346 -33.97 -19.91 2.78
C GLN A 346 -34.21 -19.28 1.41
N GLU A 347 -34.37 -20.11 0.39
CA GLU A 347 -34.85 -19.62 -0.91
C GLU A 347 -36.24 -19.03 -0.72
N ARG A 348 -36.34 -17.70 -0.91
CA ARG A 348 -37.63 -17.03 -0.95
C ARG A 348 -38.37 -17.54 -2.20
N THR A 349 -39.57 -18.07 -1.99
CA THR A 349 -40.43 -18.57 -3.08
C THR A 349 -40.79 -17.47 -4.07
N VAL A 350 -40.86 -16.21 -3.61
CA VAL A 350 -41.12 -15.02 -4.43
C VAL A 350 -40.00 -14.01 -4.19
N LYS A 351 -39.32 -13.59 -5.27
CA LYS A 351 -38.23 -12.62 -5.23
C LYS A 351 -38.78 -11.21 -5.51
N ARG A 352 -39.48 -10.65 -4.53
CA ARG A 352 -40.14 -9.33 -4.64
C ARG A 352 -39.18 -8.23 -5.07
N GLU A 353 -37.92 -8.30 -4.64
CA GLU A 353 -36.89 -7.34 -5.04
C GLU A 353 -36.66 -7.32 -6.56
N LYS A 354 -36.78 -8.48 -7.24
CA LYS A 354 -36.63 -8.56 -8.69
C LYS A 354 -37.85 -7.99 -9.41
N ILE A 355 -39.05 -8.35 -8.95
CA ILE A 355 -40.30 -7.82 -9.51
C ILE A 355 -40.32 -6.29 -9.38
N PHE A 356 -39.92 -5.77 -8.22
CA PHE A 356 -39.86 -4.34 -7.99
C PHE A 356 -38.85 -3.66 -8.92
N ALA A 357 -37.65 -4.24 -9.10
CA ALA A 357 -36.66 -3.73 -10.04
C ALA A 357 -37.19 -3.71 -11.48
N ASP A 358 -37.83 -4.79 -11.94
CA ASP A 358 -38.38 -4.86 -13.30
C ASP A 358 -39.48 -3.82 -13.53
N ILE A 359 -40.35 -3.60 -12.54
CA ILE A 359 -41.40 -2.56 -12.59
C ILE A 359 -40.79 -1.17 -12.58
N PHE A 360 -39.82 -0.93 -11.69
CA PHE A 360 -39.16 0.35 -11.54
C PHE A 360 -38.41 0.75 -12.81
N LEU A 361 -37.62 -0.16 -13.40
CA LEU A 361 -36.92 0.09 -14.65
C LEU A 361 -37.88 0.41 -15.79
N LYS A 362 -38.99 -0.31 -15.91
CA LYS A 362 -40.03 0.02 -16.91
C LYS A 362 -40.66 1.40 -16.67
N LEU A 363 -40.96 1.73 -15.41
CA LEU A 363 -41.50 3.05 -15.06
C LEU A 363 -40.51 4.16 -15.41
N TYR A 364 -39.25 3.92 -15.09
CA TYR A 364 -38.14 4.81 -15.41
C TYR A 364 -38.02 5.02 -16.92
N ASP A 365 -37.93 3.96 -17.72
CA ASP A 365 -37.81 4.03 -19.18
C ASP A 365 -39.00 4.76 -19.82
N LEU A 366 -40.23 4.42 -19.41
CA LEU A 366 -41.43 5.09 -19.92
C LEU A 366 -41.41 6.56 -19.55
N ASN A 367 -41.05 6.91 -18.32
CA ASN A 367 -41.12 8.28 -17.87
C ASN A 367 -39.98 9.16 -18.40
N LYS A 368 -38.74 8.69 -18.31
CA LYS A 368 -37.55 9.48 -18.63
C LYS A 368 -37.12 9.34 -20.07
N ILE A 369 -37.03 8.12 -20.58
CA ILE A 369 -36.56 7.89 -21.96
C ILE A 369 -37.67 8.22 -22.96
N GLN A 370 -38.91 7.80 -22.67
CA GLN A 370 -40.04 7.95 -23.59
C GLN A 370 -40.93 9.16 -23.31
N ASN A 371 -40.64 9.95 -22.27
CA ASN A 371 -41.40 11.14 -21.85
C ASN A 371 -42.91 10.88 -21.57
N VAL A 372 -43.27 9.65 -21.20
CA VAL A 372 -44.64 9.30 -20.81
C VAL A 372 -44.90 9.87 -19.41
N SER A 373 -46.10 10.40 -19.18
CA SER A 373 -46.47 10.86 -17.84
C SER A 373 -46.45 9.69 -16.85
N LEU A 374 -46.00 9.91 -15.60
CA LEU A 374 -46.00 8.85 -14.57
C LEU A 374 -47.37 8.16 -14.42
N LYS A 375 -48.45 8.94 -14.56
CA LYS A 375 -49.83 8.43 -14.50
C LYS A 375 -50.14 7.45 -15.63
N ASP A 376 -49.64 7.70 -16.83
CA ASP A 376 -49.90 6.83 -17.97
C ASP A 376 -48.94 5.64 -18.01
N ALA A 377 -47.67 5.83 -17.61
CA ALA A 377 -46.71 4.75 -17.43
C ALA A 377 -47.19 3.71 -16.40
N LEU A 378 -47.79 4.16 -15.29
CA LEU A 378 -48.39 3.27 -14.30
C LEU A 378 -49.53 2.41 -14.87
N LYS A 379 -50.43 3.00 -15.67
CA LYS A 379 -51.52 2.25 -16.33
C LYS A 379 -51.00 1.20 -17.30
N GLU A 380 -49.92 1.52 -18.01
CA GLU A 380 -49.30 0.60 -18.97
C GLU A 380 -48.72 -0.63 -18.27
N ILE A 381 -48.10 -0.42 -17.10
CA ILE A 381 -47.48 -1.51 -16.32
C ILE A 381 -48.51 -2.34 -15.54
N GLU A 382 -49.59 -1.73 -15.04
CA GLU A 382 -50.69 -2.42 -14.34
C GLU A 382 -51.25 -3.62 -15.13
N GLY A 383 -51.20 -3.57 -16.48
CA GLY A 383 -51.66 -4.66 -17.34
C GLY A 383 -50.77 -5.91 -17.39
N GLY A 384 -49.57 -5.89 -16.78
CA GLY A 384 -48.54 -6.92 -16.94
C GLY A 384 -47.83 -7.40 -15.66
N ILE A 385 -48.32 -7.03 -14.47
CA ILE A 385 -47.73 -7.47 -13.19
C ILE A 385 -48.22 -8.88 -12.85
N ASP A 386 -47.33 -9.87 -12.93
CA ASP A 386 -47.58 -11.22 -12.40
C ASP A 386 -47.05 -11.32 -10.96
N GLU A 387 -47.95 -11.23 -9.98
CA GLU A 387 -47.62 -11.34 -8.54
C GLU A 387 -47.32 -12.77 -8.08
N THR A 388 -47.41 -13.78 -8.96
CA THR A 388 -47.27 -15.21 -8.60
C THR A 388 -45.88 -15.80 -8.82
N ARG A 389 -44.90 -14.99 -9.26
CA ARG A 389 -43.54 -15.43 -9.63
C ARG A 389 -42.44 -15.14 -8.61
#